data_AF-A0A5C5VPP7-F1
#
_entry.id   AF-A0A5C5VPP7-F1
#
_cell.length_a   1.000
_cell.length_b   1.000
_cell.length_c   1.000
_cell.angle_alpha   90.00
_cell.angle_beta   90.00
_cell.angle_gamma   90.00
#
_symmetry.space_group_name_H-M   'P 1'
#
loop_
_entity.id
_entity.type
_entity.pdbx_description
1 polymer ?
#
loop_
_entity_poly.entity_id
_entity_poly.type
_entity_poly.pdbx_seq_one_letter_code
_entity_poly.pdbx_strand_id
1 'polypeptide(L)'
;MPFRFGRPFYAVVLLCLASCRSGARSEAFALTAPPVVPQDGPGASSEVAKDGSQTTTSSASSEPVDLRVALSHSSYSASAPERLVAKIDLFGRARTASTRQPLNLALVFDRSGSMAEDQKFTHALRAAQLAVENLSDRDIVSLVAFNQDAVVLSPAGRAVNKEFLRHRLGEFSPEGWTNLSAGLLEGLAQIDSQGKADQLKQIIVLTDGLANRGVTDPDKLRKLAASANQRGIGISTLGVGTKFDEKLLTALAEAGGGRYTYVASPEQIPTAVAAELRGLLDVVAQNARLELRLNPGRIKRIYGRLLDAPVPSYTFDLGDIRAGERSILLVELAPTALAAGGVTALDVALTFDDPDQGARRRFETRQEARFAESADQIRTGEKPEVVVCARLCDAMEKAEEALEGLDIERFRELTRTFDALYEQARRLALDSRDQEMLNETFLLKHFMTDLAAASQESLLHGHDEAKRRIQKDVDYRRYLLEHHRGGGQPHR
;
A
#
# COMPACT_ATOMS: atom_id res chain seq x y z
N MET A 1 27.47 -15.89 -24.61
CA MET A 1 26.92 -14.61 -24.10
C MET A 1 26.18 -14.94 -22.81
N PRO A 2 26.60 -14.48 -21.63
CA PRO A 2 25.84 -14.75 -20.42
C PRO A 2 24.62 -13.82 -20.39
N PHE A 3 23.45 -14.42 -20.23
CA PHE A 3 22.17 -13.78 -20.07
C PHE A 3 22.19 -12.87 -18.83
N ARG A 4 21.97 -11.57 -19.03
CA ARG A 4 21.69 -10.61 -17.95
C ARG A 4 20.29 -10.91 -17.41
N PHE A 5 20.20 -11.67 -16.33
CA PHE A 5 18.99 -11.75 -15.52
C PHE A 5 18.69 -10.34 -14.98
N GLY A 6 17.50 -9.82 -15.29
CA GLY A 6 16.98 -8.59 -14.69
C GLY A 6 16.78 -8.82 -13.19
N ARG A 7 17.32 -7.88 -12.40
CA ARG A 7 17.34 -7.86 -10.93
C ARG A 7 15.91 -7.90 -10.34
N PRO A 8 15.58 -8.78 -9.39
CA PRO A 8 14.52 -8.49 -8.42
C PRO A 8 14.96 -7.31 -7.50
N PHE A 9 14.03 -6.66 -6.80
CA PHE A 9 14.30 -5.52 -5.89
C PHE A 9 13.19 -5.46 -4.80
N TYR A 10 13.30 -6.26 -3.75
CA TYR A 10 12.51 -6.36 -2.52
C TYR A 10 12.65 -5.16 -1.58
N ALA A 11 13.41 -4.14 -1.94
CA ALA A 11 13.38 -2.86 -1.23
C ALA A 11 12.20 -1.94 -1.60
N VAL A 12 11.19 -2.37 -2.36
CA VAL A 12 9.91 -1.62 -2.41
C VAL A 12 9.03 -2.05 -1.23
N VAL A 13 9.43 -1.66 -0.02
CA VAL A 13 8.42 -1.33 0.97
C VAL A 13 8.79 -0.06 1.66
N LEU A 14 8.17 0.98 1.14
CA LEU A 14 7.96 2.22 1.85
C LEU A 14 6.68 2.92 1.32
N LEU A 15 6.00 2.41 0.28
CA LEU A 15 4.59 2.72 0.00
C LEU A 15 3.67 1.59 0.51
N CYS A 16 2.58 1.96 1.18
CA CYS A 16 1.51 1.12 1.75
C CYS A 16 1.80 0.36 3.06
N LEU A 17 1.67 1.06 4.19
CA LEU A 17 1.40 0.45 5.50
C LEU A 17 -0.09 0.12 5.65
N ALA A 18 -0.32 -1.12 6.11
CA ALA A 18 -1.57 -1.84 6.18
C ALA A 18 -2.71 -1.14 6.93
N SER A 19 -3.86 -1.03 6.27
CA SER A 19 -5.18 -1.00 6.92
C SER A 19 -5.49 -2.36 7.54
N CYS A 20 -4.91 -2.68 8.70
CA CYS A 20 -5.34 -3.83 9.49
C CYS A 20 -4.91 -3.69 10.96
N ARG A 21 -5.73 -3.01 11.77
CA ARG A 21 -6.05 -3.34 13.18
C ARG A 21 -6.86 -2.21 13.83
N SER A 22 -8.18 -2.28 13.74
CA SER A 22 -9.04 -2.00 14.90
C SER A 22 -10.36 -2.74 14.68
N GLY A 23 -10.73 -3.61 15.62
CA GLY A 23 -11.94 -4.42 15.51
C GLY A 23 -11.84 -5.84 16.05
N ALA A 24 -11.13 -6.05 17.16
CA ALA A 24 -11.41 -7.20 18.03
C ALA A 24 -11.64 -6.65 19.43
N ARG A 25 -12.88 -6.78 19.89
CA ARG A 25 -13.29 -6.46 21.26
C ARG A 25 -12.43 -7.27 22.23
N SER A 26 -12.08 -6.62 23.33
CA SER A 26 -11.42 -7.17 24.49
C SER A 26 -12.19 -8.37 25.06
N GLU A 27 -11.52 -9.51 25.20
CA GLU A 27 -11.75 -10.39 26.34
C GLU A 27 -10.59 -10.23 27.31
N ALA A 28 -10.96 -10.04 28.58
CA ALA A 28 -10.11 -9.62 29.66
C ALA A 28 -9.06 -10.67 30.04
N PHE A 29 -7.82 -10.23 30.26
CA PHE A 29 -6.93 -10.85 31.22
C PHE A 29 -6.43 -9.77 32.17
N ALA A 30 -6.96 -9.80 33.39
CA ALA A 30 -6.58 -8.91 34.47
C ALA A 30 -5.15 -9.23 34.94
N LEU A 31 -4.24 -8.28 34.80
CA LEU A 31 -3.04 -8.20 35.62
C LEU A 31 -3.17 -6.96 36.50
N THR A 32 -3.38 -7.22 37.78
CA THR A 32 -3.53 -6.28 38.89
C THR A 32 -2.33 -5.33 38.99
N ALA A 33 -2.59 -4.03 38.88
CA ALA A 33 -1.65 -2.99 39.27
C ALA A 33 -1.62 -2.82 40.81
N PRO A 34 -0.46 -2.53 41.44
CA PRO A 34 -0.40 -2.21 42.86
C PRO A 34 -0.95 -0.80 43.14
N PRO A 35 -1.44 -0.52 44.38
CA PRO A 35 -2.17 0.70 44.67
C PRO A 35 -1.27 1.93 44.82
N VAL A 36 -1.68 3.04 44.22
CA VAL A 36 -1.10 4.37 44.42
C VAL A 36 -1.75 5.00 45.65
N VAL A 37 -0.93 5.44 46.60
CA VAL A 37 -1.33 6.16 47.82
C VAL A 37 -1.63 7.63 47.47
N PRO A 38 -2.76 8.23 47.91
CA PRO A 38 -3.03 9.64 47.71
C PRO A 38 -2.36 10.49 48.80
N GLN A 39 -1.80 11.64 48.43
CA GLN A 39 -1.52 12.72 49.37
C GLN A 39 -2.28 13.98 48.96
N ASP A 40 -3.07 14.48 49.90
CA ASP A 40 -3.86 15.71 49.83
C ASP A 40 -3.11 16.91 50.43
N GLY A 41 -3.12 18.02 49.68
CA GLY A 41 -3.31 19.40 50.14
C GLY A 41 -2.10 20.24 50.59
N PRO A 42 -2.25 21.57 50.79
CA PRO A 42 -3.23 22.52 50.21
C PRO A 42 -2.55 23.79 49.61
N GLY A 43 -3.35 24.64 48.97
CA GLY A 43 -2.90 25.78 48.15
C GLY A 43 -2.43 27.03 48.90
N ALA A 44 -1.81 27.94 48.12
CA ALA A 44 -1.72 29.36 48.42
C ALA A 44 -1.52 30.17 47.13
N SER A 45 -2.24 31.28 47.06
CA SER A 45 -2.29 32.28 45.99
C SER A 45 -1.00 33.10 45.86
N SER A 46 -0.65 33.50 44.64
CA SER A 46 0.00 34.79 44.36
C SER A 46 -0.09 35.14 42.88
N GLU A 47 -0.76 36.25 42.58
CA GLU A 47 -0.61 37.01 41.33
C GLU A 47 0.77 37.69 41.30
N VAL A 48 1.53 37.57 40.20
CA VAL A 48 2.47 38.60 39.71
C VAL A 48 2.48 38.58 38.17
N ALA A 49 2.63 39.77 37.59
CA ALA A 49 2.32 40.20 36.23
C ALA A 49 3.22 39.69 35.08
N LYS A 50 2.56 39.63 33.90
CA LYS A 50 2.99 39.93 32.52
C LYS A 50 4.40 39.52 32.08
N ASP A 51 4.47 38.58 31.14
CA ASP A 51 5.14 38.86 29.87
C ASP A 51 4.46 38.13 28.70
N GLY A 52 4.40 38.81 27.57
CA GLY A 52 3.67 38.37 26.37
C GLY A 52 4.39 37.24 25.65
N SER A 53 3.71 36.11 25.51
CA SER A 53 3.99 35.16 24.44
C SER A 53 2.66 34.64 23.94
N GLN A 54 2.27 35.15 22.77
CA GLN A 54 1.13 34.64 22.01
C GLN A 54 1.38 33.17 21.73
N THR A 55 0.73 32.31 22.52
CA THR A 55 0.61 30.90 22.23
C THR A 55 -0.23 30.79 20.96
N THR A 56 0.44 30.62 19.82
CA THR A 56 -0.19 30.24 18.56
C THR A 56 -0.72 28.83 18.74
N THR A 57 -2.00 28.73 19.07
CA THR A 57 -2.76 27.49 19.00
C THR A 57 -2.70 27.02 17.55
N SER A 58 -1.89 25.98 17.30
CA SER A 58 -1.77 25.32 16.01
C SER A 58 -3.15 24.78 15.60
N SER A 59 -3.77 25.43 14.62
CA SER A 59 -4.99 24.94 14.00
C SER A 59 -4.66 23.63 13.28
N ALA A 60 -5.24 22.53 13.74
CA ALA A 60 -5.13 21.23 13.08
C ALA A 60 -5.55 21.37 11.60
N SER A 61 -4.63 21.11 10.67
CA SER A 61 -4.91 21.19 9.24
C SER A 61 -5.98 20.16 8.85
N SER A 62 -6.99 20.61 8.12
CA SER A 62 -8.13 19.80 7.64
C SER A 62 -7.81 19.09 6.32
N GLU A 63 -6.56 18.70 6.10
CA GLU A 63 -6.08 18.18 4.82
C GLU A 63 -6.28 16.66 4.74
N PRO A 64 -6.73 16.12 3.59
CA PRO A 64 -7.02 14.69 3.44
C PRO A 64 -5.76 13.83 3.44
N VAL A 65 -4.59 14.43 3.17
CA VAL A 65 -3.28 13.78 3.21
C VAL A 65 -2.36 14.62 4.09
N ASP A 66 -1.75 14.01 5.10
CA ASP A 66 -0.68 14.58 5.91
C ASP A 66 0.65 14.31 5.21
N LEU A 67 1.44 15.35 4.91
CA LEU A 67 2.77 15.26 4.33
C LEU A 67 3.79 15.80 5.33
N ARG A 68 4.69 14.93 5.82
CA ARG A 68 5.80 15.29 6.70
C ARG A 68 7.13 15.01 6.02
N VAL A 69 8.10 15.89 6.19
CA VAL A 69 9.45 15.71 5.63
C VAL A 69 10.48 15.99 6.71
N ALA A 70 11.41 15.07 6.91
CA ALA A 70 12.49 15.18 7.89
C ALA A 70 13.83 14.82 7.26
N LEU A 71 14.83 15.68 7.45
CA LEU A 71 16.22 15.40 7.08
C LEU A 71 16.94 14.65 8.22
N SER A 72 17.95 13.85 7.88
CA SER A 72 18.76 13.11 8.84
C SER A 72 19.53 13.99 9.81
N HIS A 73 19.85 15.23 9.39
CA HIS A 73 20.47 16.23 10.24
C HIS A 73 19.88 17.62 9.94
N SER A 74 20.00 18.57 10.86
CA SER A 74 19.77 19.99 10.58
C SER A 74 21.05 20.74 10.17
N SER A 75 22.22 20.16 10.47
CA SER A 75 23.55 20.77 10.32
C SER A 75 24.57 19.71 9.88
N TYR A 76 25.49 20.03 8.96
CA TYR A 76 26.39 19.07 8.29
C TYR A 76 27.85 19.52 8.29
N SER A 77 28.81 18.59 8.19
CA SER A 77 30.24 18.91 8.09
C SER A 77 30.59 19.38 6.69
N ALA A 78 31.32 20.48 6.58
CA ALA A 78 31.94 20.90 5.33
C ALA A 78 33.10 19.99 4.87
N SER A 79 33.76 19.26 5.79
CA SER A 79 34.99 18.49 5.52
C SER A 79 34.76 17.00 5.27
N ALA A 80 33.64 16.45 5.74
CA ALA A 80 33.21 15.08 5.50
C ALA A 80 31.69 15.01 5.62
N PRO A 81 30.93 15.30 4.54
CA PRO A 81 29.48 15.26 4.62
C PRO A 81 29.05 13.83 4.96
N GLU A 82 28.50 13.65 6.15
CA GLU A 82 27.76 12.44 6.48
C GLU A 82 26.62 12.24 5.49
N ARG A 83 26.14 11.00 5.39
CA ARG A 83 25.10 10.62 4.44
C ARG A 83 23.82 11.42 4.70
N LEU A 84 23.50 12.35 3.80
CA LEU A 84 22.27 13.13 3.88
C LEU A 84 21.09 12.29 3.37
N VAL A 85 20.14 12.01 4.26
CA VAL A 85 18.93 11.26 3.95
C VAL A 85 17.71 12.09 4.32
N ALA A 86 16.68 12.08 3.48
CA ALA A 86 15.37 12.62 3.77
C ALA A 86 14.35 11.49 3.94
N LYS A 87 13.58 11.53 5.03
CA LYS A 87 12.36 10.74 5.24
C LYS A 87 11.16 11.61 4.89
N ILE A 88 10.38 11.19 3.90
CA ILE A 88 9.12 11.82 3.51
C ILE A 88 8.00 10.87 3.91
N ASP A 89 7.03 11.32 4.68
CA ASP A 89 5.95 10.50 5.22
C ASP A 89 4.61 11.09 4.77
N LEU A 90 3.80 10.24 4.17
CA LEU A 90 2.48 10.55 3.61
C LEU A 90 1.47 9.70 4.36
N PHE A 91 0.46 10.32 4.96
CA PHE A 91 -0.61 9.61 5.65
C PHE A 91 -1.98 10.09 5.18
N GLY A 92 -2.78 9.18 4.63
CA GLY A 92 -4.17 9.47 4.30
C GLY A 92 -5.02 9.55 5.56
N ARG A 93 -5.64 10.70 5.84
CA ARG A 93 -6.43 10.89 7.05
C ARG A 93 -7.82 10.30 6.88
N ALA A 94 -8.26 9.50 7.86
CA ALA A 94 -9.60 8.93 7.87
C ALA A 94 -10.68 10.02 7.81
N ARG A 95 -11.65 9.81 6.92
CA ARG A 95 -12.76 10.72 6.69
C ARG A 95 -13.88 10.41 7.67
N THR A 96 -14.61 11.43 8.11
CA THR A 96 -15.92 11.21 8.73
C THR A 96 -16.89 10.69 7.66
N ALA A 97 -17.63 9.61 7.93
CA ALA A 97 -18.39 8.80 6.96
C ALA A 97 -19.44 9.54 6.09
N SER A 98 -19.71 10.83 6.30
CA SER A 98 -20.83 11.55 5.68
C SER A 98 -20.56 12.15 4.29
N THR A 99 -19.35 12.02 3.72
CA THR A 99 -18.97 12.73 2.49
C THR A 99 -18.47 11.86 1.33
N ARG A 100 -18.41 10.52 1.47
CA ARG A 100 -17.84 9.67 0.39
C ARG A 100 -18.76 9.58 -0.83
N GLN A 101 -18.16 9.47 -2.01
CA GLN A 101 -18.90 9.19 -3.24
C GLN A 101 -19.62 7.83 -3.13
N PRO A 102 -20.86 7.69 -3.63
CA PRO A 102 -21.53 6.40 -3.69
C PRO A 102 -20.80 5.44 -4.63
N LEU A 103 -20.74 4.16 -4.24
CA LEU A 103 -20.12 3.10 -5.00
C LEU A 103 -21.17 2.35 -5.83
N ASN A 104 -20.85 2.05 -7.09
CA ASN A 104 -21.55 1.09 -7.93
C ASN A 104 -20.61 -0.11 -8.16
N LEU A 105 -20.91 -1.23 -7.49
CA LEU A 105 -20.06 -2.41 -7.41
C LEU A 105 -20.67 -3.60 -8.13
N ALA A 106 -19.94 -4.18 -9.08
CA ALA A 106 -20.25 -5.48 -9.65
C ALA A 106 -19.28 -6.54 -9.10
N LEU A 107 -19.81 -7.51 -8.35
CA LEU A 107 -19.05 -8.67 -7.90
C LEU A 107 -19.28 -9.82 -8.89
N VAL A 108 -18.22 -10.29 -9.52
CA VAL A 108 -18.24 -11.31 -10.57
C VAL A 108 -17.48 -12.54 -10.09
N PHE A 109 -18.18 -13.65 -9.87
CA PHE A 109 -17.61 -14.86 -9.28
C PHE A 109 -17.61 -16.03 -10.26
N ASP A 110 -16.50 -16.74 -10.30
CA ASP A 110 -16.40 -18.02 -10.98
C ASP A 110 -17.23 -19.08 -10.24
N ARG A 111 -18.03 -19.86 -10.98
CA ARG A 111 -18.76 -21.03 -10.49
C ARG A 111 -18.36 -22.31 -11.22
N SER A 112 -17.20 -22.35 -11.87
CA SER A 112 -16.70 -23.56 -12.55
C SER A 112 -16.49 -24.72 -11.58
N GLY A 113 -16.37 -25.94 -12.11
CA GLY A 113 -16.26 -27.15 -11.28
C GLY A 113 -15.10 -27.14 -10.26
N SER A 114 -14.01 -26.42 -10.54
CA SER A 114 -12.87 -26.27 -9.60
C SER A 114 -13.22 -25.48 -8.34
N MET A 115 -14.25 -24.62 -8.39
CA MET A 115 -14.73 -23.86 -7.24
C MET A 115 -15.50 -24.73 -6.22
N ALA A 116 -15.83 -25.98 -6.55
CA ALA A 116 -16.34 -26.96 -5.59
C ALA A 116 -15.25 -27.52 -4.66
N GLU A 117 -13.99 -27.52 -5.11
CA GLU A 117 -12.85 -27.97 -4.30
C GLU A 117 -12.65 -27.01 -3.11
N ASP A 118 -12.30 -27.56 -1.95
CA ASP A 118 -11.92 -26.82 -0.73
C ASP A 118 -12.90 -25.70 -0.32
N GLN A 119 -14.18 -25.87 -0.63
CA GLN A 119 -15.24 -24.91 -0.31
C GLN A 119 -14.99 -23.48 -0.86
N LYS A 120 -14.20 -23.33 -1.94
CA LYS A 120 -13.88 -22.01 -2.54
C LYS A 120 -15.12 -21.20 -2.88
N PHE A 121 -16.12 -21.84 -3.49
CA PHE A 121 -17.39 -21.18 -3.80
C PHE A 121 -18.10 -20.69 -2.54
N THR A 122 -18.16 -21.50 -1.47
CA THR A 122 -18.73 -21.09 -0.18
C THR A 122 -18.02 -19.85 0.39
N HIS A 123 -16.70 -19.80 0.30
CA HIS A 123 -15.92 -18.63 0.72
C HIS A 123 -16.15 -17.40 -0.18
N ALA A 124 -16.30 -17.58 -1.49
CA ALA A 124 -16.68 -16.51 -2.41
C ALA A 124 -18.06 -15.93 -2.08
N LEU A 125 -19.04 -16.78 -1.77
CA LEU A 125 -20.37 -16.35 -1.33
C LEU A 125 -20.31 -15.58 0.00
N ARG A 126 -19.53 -16.06 0.96
CA ARG A 126 -19.30 -15.36 2.23
C ARG A 126 -18.65 -13.99 2.01
N ALA A 127 -17.71 -13.89 1.07
CA ALA A 127 -17.08 -12.64 0.69
C ALA A 127 -18.08 -11.65 0.09
N ALA A 128 -18.98 -12.12 -0.78
CA ALA A 128 -20.08 -11.31 -1.33
C ALA A 128 -21.01 -10.78 -0.23
N GLN A 129 -21.35 -11.62 0.74
CA GLN A 129 -22.19 -11.22 1.89
C GLN A 129 -21.50 -10.12 2.71
N LEU A 130 -20.23 -10.31 3.08
CA LEU A 130 -19.46 -9.30 3.80
C LEU A 130 -19.33 -8.00 3.00
N ALA A 131 -19.12 -8.09 1.69
CA ALA A 131 -19.05 -6.92 0.83
C ALA A 131 -20.36 -6.10 0.91
N VAL A 132 -21.50 -6.76 0.73
CA VAL A 132 -22.83 -6.13 0.83
C VAL A 132 -23.11 -5.57 2.23
N GLU A 133 -22.61 -6.21 3.29
CA GLU A 133 -22.74 -5.72 4.67
C GLU A 133 -22.01 -4.38 4.88
N ASN A 134 -20.88 -4.16 4.19
CA ASN A 134 -20.08 -2.94 4.27
C ASN A 134 -20.57 -1.80 3.35
N LEU A 135 -21.56 -2.05 2.49
CA LEU A 135 -22.18 -1.02 1.65
C LEU A 135 -23.22 -0.19 2.41
N SER A 136 -23.26 1.10 2.07
CA SER A 136 -24.28 2.07 2.48
C SER A 136 -25.55 1.95 1.63
N ASP A 137 -26.62 2.62 2.07
CA ASP A 137 -27.89 2.73 1.37
C ASP A 137 -27.82 3.52 0.05
N ARG A 138 -26.77 4.33 -0.13
CA ARG A 138 -26.48 5.08 -1.36
C ARG A 138 -25.76 4.24 -2.42
N ASP A 139 -25.18 3.10 -2.04
CA ASP A 139 -24.40 2.26 -2.95
C ASP A 139 -25.30 1.32 -3.76
N ILE A 140 -24.81 0.96 -4.95
CA ILE A 140 -25.42 0.02 -5.88
C ILE A 140 -24.55 -1.23 -5.92
N VAL A 141 -25.17 -2.40 -5.90
CA VAL A 141 -24.47 -3.68 -6.02
C VAL A 141 -25.17 -4.59 -7.02
N SER A 142 -24.38 -5.27 -7.83
CA SER A 142 -24.82 -6.40 -8.67
C SER A 142 -23.94 -7.63 -8.40
N LEU A 143 -24.55 -8.80 -8.42
CA LEU A 143 -23.87 -10.09 -8.25
C LEU A 143 -24.01 -10.89 -9.54
N VAL A 144 -22.89 -11.28 -10.13
CA VAL A 144 -22.82 -12.08 -11.36
C VAL A 144 -22.00 -13.33 -11.05
N ALA A 145 -22.50 -14.48 -11.47
CA ALA A 145 -21.74 -15.73 -11.45
C ALA A 145 -21.51 -16.22 -12.88
N PHE A 146 -20.35 -16.81 -13.17
CA PHE A 146 -20.04 -17.28 -14.52
C PHE A 146 -19.40 -18.66 -14.52
N ASN A 147 -19.76 -19.45 -15.53
CA ASN A 147 -19.08 -20.69 -15.89
C ASN A 147 -18.92 -20.81 -17.41
N GLN A 148 -19.79 -21.52 -18.12
CA GLN A 148 -19.89 -21.43 -19.59
C GLN A 148 -20.59 -20.14 -20.03
N ASP A 149 -21.60 -19.74 -19.26
CA ASP A 149 -22.40 -18.53 -19.44
C ASP A 149 -22.35 -17.66 -18.19
N ALA A 150 -22.67 -16.37 -18.33
CA ALA A 150 -22.85 -15.47 -17.20
C ALA A 150 -24.31 -15.49 -16.73
N VAL A 151 -24.50 -15.53 -15.42
CA VAL A 151 -25.80 -15.52 -14.75
C VAL A 151 -25.83 -14.39 -13.74
N VAL A 152 -26.82 -13.51 -13.87
CA VAL A 152 -27.03 -12.42 -12.92
C VAL A 152 -27.79 -12.96 -11.71
N LEU A 153 -27.09 -13.09 -10.59
CA LEU A 153 -27.67 -13.54 -9.32
C LEU A 153 -28.49 -12.43 -8.67
N SER A 154 -27.97 -11.21 -8.76
CA SER A 154 -28.65 -9.98 -8.37
C SER A 154 -28.37 -8.88 -9.40
N PRO A 155 -29.40 -8.34 -10.07
CA PRO A 155 -29.25 -7.16 -10.90
C PRO A 155 -28.72 -5.96 -10.10
N ALA A 156 -28.13 -5.00 -10.81
CA ALA A 156 -27.68 -3.75 -10.21
C ALA A 156 -28.84 -3.02 -9.52
N GLY A 157 -28.74 -2.89 -8.21
CA GLY A 157 -29.73 -2.19 -7.39
C GLY A 157 -29.13 -1.70 -6.08
N ARG A 158 -29.87 -0.83 -5.39
CA ARG A 158 -29.46 -0.38 -4.05
C ARG A 158 -29.36 -1.58 -3.10
N ALA A 159 -28.39 -1.54 -2.20
CA ALA A 159 -28.14 -2.59 -1.20
C ALA A 159 -29.20 -2.63 -0.07
N VAL A 160 -30.50 -2.70 -0.43
CA VAL A 160 -31.64 -2.56 0.49
C VAL A 160 -32.15 -3.91 1.01
N ASN A 161 -31.98 -5.00 0.24
CA ASN A 161 -32.51 -6.31 0.60
C ASN A 161 -31.39 -7.37 0.76
N LYS A 162 -30.62 -7.23 1.84
CA LYS A 162 -29.46 -8.09 2.15
C LYS A 162 -29.86 -9.55 2.40
N GLU A 163 -31.08 -9.80 2.87
CA GLU A 163 -31.60 -11.14 3.18
C GLU A 163 -32.01 -11.91 1.92
N PHE A 164 -32.61 -11.25 0.92
CA PHE A 164 -32.90 -11.82 -0.40
C PHE A 164 -31.63 -12.28 -1.12
N LEU A 165 -30.55 -11.49 -1.04
CA LEU A 165 -29.25 -11.83 -1.63
C LEU A 165 -28.65 -13.10 -0.99
N ARG A 166 -28.77 -13.25 0.33
CA ARG A 166 -28.30 -14.45 1.04
C ARG A 166 -29.02 -15.71 0.57
N HIS A 167 -30.35 -15.64 0.38
CA HIS A 167 -31.13 -16.78 -0.08
C HIS A 167 -30.80 -17.16 -1.53
N ARG A 168 -30.73 -16.20 -2.44
CA ARG A 168 -30.40 -16.44 -3.86
C ARG A 168 -29.02 -17.06 -4.02
N LEU A 169 -28.03 -16.62 -3.25
CA LEU A 169 -26.67 -17.16 -3.30
C LEU A 169 -26.59 -18.64 -2.90
N GLY A 170 -27.51 -19.14 -2.07
CA GLY A 170 -27.57 -20.55 -1.68
C GLY A 170 -28.21 -21.49 -2.72
N GLU A 171 -28.79 -20.95 -3.79
CA GLU A 171 -29.45 -21.75 -4.85
C GLU A 171 -28.48 -22.26 -5.93
N PHE A 172 -27.22 -21.80 -5.92
CA PHE A 172 -26.25 -22.09 -6.97
C PHE A 172 -25.17 -23.06 -6.51
N SER A 173 -24.79 -23.97 -7.41
CA SER A 173 -23.72 -24.95 -7.21
C SER A 173 -22.61 -24.78 -8.25
N PRO A 174 -21.33 -25.07 -7.91
CA PRO A 174 -20.25 -24.99 -8.87
C PRO A 174 -20.34 -26.12 -9.91
N GLU A 175 -20.25 -25.77 -11.19
CA GLU A 175 -20.30 -26.70 -12.31
C GLU A 175 -19.70 -26.10 -13.58
N GLY A 176 -19.23 -26.95 -14.50
CA GLY A 176 -18.86 -26.53 -15.84
C GLY A 176 -17.48 -25.88 -15.97
N TRP A 177 -17.30 -25.13 -17.06
CA TRP A 177 -16.03 -24.53 -17.52
C TRP A 177 -15.91 -23.06 -17.10
N THR A 178 -14.86 -22.35 -17.53
CA THR A 178 -14.54 -20.98 -17.10
C THR A 178 -14.51 -20.01 -18.29
N ASN A 179 -15.58 -19.24 -18.47
CA ASN A 179 -15.75 -18.18 -19.46
C ASN A 179 -15.68 -16.81 -18.78
N LEU A 180 -14.46 -16.41 -18.45
CA LEU A 180 -14.15 -15.13 -17.81
C LEU A 180 -14.72 -13.94 -18.58
N SER A 181 -14.67 -14.01 -19.92
CA SER A 181 -15.14 -12.93 -20.80
C SER A 181 -16.63 -12.66 -20.69
N ALA A 182 -17.45 -13.71 -20.55
CA ALA A 182 -18.89 -13.56 -20.36
C ALA A 182 -19.20 -12.92 -19.01
N GLY A 183 -18.55 -13.38 -17.94
CA GLY A 183 -18.70 -12.79 -16.60
C GLY A 183 -18.34 -11.32 -16.56
N LEU A 184 -17.21 -10.94 -17.19
CA LEU A 184 -16.77 -9.55 -17.25
C LEU A 184 -17.72 -8.66 -18.07
N LEU A 185 -18.17 -9.12 -19.24
CA LEU A 185 -19.10 -8.38 -20.09
C LEU A 185 -20.45 -8.15 -19.38
N GLU A 186 -20.95 -9.16 -18.67
CA GLU A 186 -22.16 -9.02 -17.88
C GLU A 186 -21.96 -8.04 -16.70
N GLY A 187 -20.83 -8.13 -15.99
CA GLY A 187 -20.49 -7.16 -14.95
C GLY A 187 -20.47 -5.72 -15.47
N LEU A 188 -19.90 -5.49 -16.65
CA LEU A 188 -19.90 -4.18 -17.32
C LEU A 188 -21.33 -3.73 -17.66
N ALA A 189 -22.16 -4.61 -18.19
CA ALA A 189 -23.56 -4.31 -18.49
C ALA A 189 -24.34 -3.91 -17.24
N GLN A 190 -24.11 -4.58 -16.11
CA GLN A 190 -24.74 -4.25 -14.83
C GLN A 190 -24.31 -2.86 -14.32
N ILE A 191 -23.01 -2.54 -14.36
CA ILE A 191 -22.51 -1.20 -14.01
C ILE A 191 -23.15 -0.13 -14.91
N ASP A 192 -23.21 -0.36 -16.21
CA ASP A 192 -23.73 0.59 -17.19
C ASP A 192 -25.24 0.80 -17.06
N SER A 193 -25.99 -0.22 -16.63
CA SER A 193 -27.45 -0.13 -16.44
C SER A 193 -27.90 0.88 -15.38
N GLN A 194 -27.02 1.19 -14.42
CA GLN A 194 -27.29 2.10 -13.30
C GLN A 194 -26.22 3.20 -13.15
N GLY A 195 -25.26 3.27 -14.08
CA GLY A 195 -24.05 4.08 -13.95
C GLY A 195 -24.31 5.57 -14.08
N LYS A 196 -24.34 6.28 -12.94
CA LYS A 196 -24.36 7.75 -12.92
C LYS A 196 -22.94 8.33 -12.99
N ALA A 197 -22.83 9.62 -13.31
CA ALA A 197 -21.53 10.30 -13.39
C ALA A 197 -20.90 10.57 -12.02
N ASP A 198 -21.69 10.60 -10.95
CA ASP A 198 -21.29 10.94 -9.57
C ASP A 198 -21.00 9.70 -8.70
N GLN A 199 -20.77 8.54 -9.33
CA GLN A 199 -20.53 7.28 -8.63
C GLN A 199 -19.16 6.70 -8.98
N LEU A 200 -18.45 6.20 -7.95
CA LEU A 200 -17.30 5.33 -8.17
C LEU A 200 -17.81 4.00 -8.74
N LYS A 201 -17.25 3.54 -9.86
CA LYS A 201 -17.69 2.30 -10.53
C LYS A 201 -16.58 1.26 -10.46
N GLN A 202 -16.88 0.10 -9.87
CA GLN A 202 -15.90 -0.97 -9.73
C GLN A 202 -16.48 -2.33 -10.08
N ILE A 203 -15.69 -3.14 -10.78
CA ILE A 203 -15.90 -4.57 -10.96
C ILE A 203 -14.81 -5.32 -10.19
N ILE A 204 -15.21 -6.31 -9.38
CA ILE A 204 -14.28 -7.24 -8.71
C ILE A 204 -14.55 -8.63 -9.28
N VAL A 205 -13.55 -9.20 -9.95
CA VAL A 205 -13.62 -10.52 -10.57
C VAL A 205 -12.86 -11.53 -9.72
N LEU A 206 -13.49 -12.63 -9.33
CA LEU A 206 -12.88 -13.71 -8.56
C LEU A 206 -12.91 -15.03 -9.34
N THR A 207 -11.75 -15.67 -9.52
CA THR A 207 -11.62 -16.94 -10.26
C THR A 207 -10.49 -17.82 -9.71
N ASP A 208 -10.65 -19.14 -9.79
CA ASP A 208 -9.64 -20.13 -9.42
C ASP A 208 -9.09 -20.93 -10.62
N GLY A 209 -9.58 -20.62 -11.83
CA GLY A 209 -9.38 -21.43 -13.03
C GLY A 209 -8.72 -20.70 -14.20
N LEU A 210 -8.34 -21.47 -15.23
CA LEU A 210 -7.85 -20.95 -16.50
C LEU A 210 -9.05 -20.49 -17.34
N ALA A 211 -8.99 -19.28 -17.90
CA ALA A 211 -9.97 -18.84 -18.90
C ALA A 211 -9.87 -19.74 -20.14
N ASN A 212 -10.80 -20.70 -20.25
CA ASN A 212 -10.74 -21.80 -21.21
C ASN A 212 -11.91 -21.78 -22.22
N ARG A 213 -12.86 -20.85 -22.06
CA ARG A 213 -13.97 -20.59 -22.99
C ARG A 213 -14.21 -19.09 -23.18
N GLY A 214 -14.83 -18.73 -24.31
CA GLY A 214 -15.10 -17.34 -24.69
C GLY A 214 -13.90 -16.64 -25.32
N VAL A 215 -13.77 -15.33 -25.09
CA VAL A 215 -12.59 -14.57 -25.50
C VAL A 215 -11.46 -14.89 -24.52
N THR A 216 -10.56 -15.79 -24.93
CA THR A 216 -9.37 -16.17 -24.15
C THR A 216 -8.11 -15.43 -24.58
N ASP A 217 -8.20 -14.63 -25.64
CA ASP A 217 -7.13 -13.79 -26.14
C ASP A 217 -6.84 -12.65 -25.14
N PRO A 218 -5.67 -12.64 -24.48
CA PRO A 218 -5.32 -11.64 -23.48
C PRO A 218 -5.36 -10.20 -24.04
N ASP A 219 -5.02 -9.99 -25.31
CA ASP A 219 -5.00 -8.66 -25.92
C ASP A 219 -6.41 -8.08 -26.08
N LYS A 220 -7.39 -8.93 -26.39
CA LYS A 220 -8.79 -8.51 -26.51
C LYS A 220 -9.40 -8.19 -25.15
N LEU A 221 -9.14 -9.02 -24.14
CA LEU A 221 -9.58 -8.77 -22.76
C LEU A 221 -8.92 -7.51 -22.19
N ARG A 222 -7.63 -7.27 -22.48
CA ARG A 222 -6.93 -6.04 -22.11
C ARG A 222 -7.57 -4.80 -22.75
N LYS A 223 -7.91 -4.85 -24.05
CA LYS A 223 -8.60 -3.74 -24.74
C LYS A 223 -9.98 -3.46 -24.15
N LEU A 224 -10.72 -4.50 -23.78
CA LEU A 224 -12.02 -4.36 -23.13
C LEU A 224 -11.88 -3.66 -21.77
N ALA A 225 -10.92 -4.09 -20.95
CA ALA A 225 -10.64 -3.47 -19.66
C ALA A 225 -10.16 -2.02 -19.79
N ALA A 226 -9.26 -1.73 -20.75
CA ALA A 226 -8.82 -0.37 -21.04
C ALA A 226 -9.98 0.55 -21.46
N SER A 227 -10.91 0.03 -22.27
CA SER A 227 -12.13 0.76 -22.67
C SER A 227 -13.07 1.01 -21.48
N ALA A 228 -13.21 0.04 -20.56
CA ALA A 228 -13.97 0.24 -19.32
C ALA A 228 -13.34 1.31 -18.44
N ASN A 229 -12.02 1.28 -18.27
CA ASN A 229 -11.27 2.26 -17.49
C ASN A 229 -11.40 3.68 -18.06
N GLN A 230 -11.34 3.84 -19.39
CA GLN A 230 -11.60 5.14 -20.05
C GLN A 230 -13.00 5.70 -19.76
N ARG A 231 -13.96 4.85 -19.39
CA ARG A 231 -15.33 5.24 -18.97
C ARG A 231 -15.45 5.42 -17.45
N GLY A 232 -14.34 5.35 -16.72
CA GLY A 232 -14.28 5.47 -15.27
C GLY A 232 -14.74 4.23 -14.52
N ILE A 233 -14.64 3.04 -15.13
CA ILE A 233 -14.99 1.76 -14.49
C ILE A 233 -13.70 1.00 -14.16
N GLY A 234 -13.40 0.89 -12.87
CA GLY A 234 -12.26 0.12 -12.37
C GLY A 234 -12.54 -1.39 -12.42
N ILE A 235 -11.53 -2.19 -12.76
CA ILE A 235 -11.63 -3.67 -12.74
C ILE A 235 -10.49 -4.24 -11.91
N SER A 236 -10.83 -4.92 -10.82
CA SER A 236 -9.88 -5.66 -9.97
C SER A 236 -10.09 -7.16 -10.12
N THR A 237 -9.01 -7.93 -9.99
CA THR A 237 -9.01 -9.39 -10.18
C THR A 237 -8.44 -10.10 -8.96
N LEU A 238 -9.12 -11.15 -8.51
CA LEU A 238 -8.69 -12.00 -7.40
C LEU A 238 -8.49 -13.42 -7.95
N GLY A 239 -7.25 -13.88 -7.94
CA GLY A 239 -6.88 -15.23 -8.33
C GLY A 239 -6.77 -16.15 -7.12
N VAL A 240 -7.55 -17.22 -7.06
CA VAL A 240 -7.56 -18.17 -5.95
C VAL A 240 -6.76 -19.43 -6.27
N GLY A 241 -5.78 -19.76 -5.43
CA GLY A 241 -4.97 -20.98 -5.54
C GLY A 241 -4.01 -20.98 -6.74
N THR A 242 -3.51 -22.15 -7.15
CA THR A 242 -2.38 -22.22 -8.09
C THR A 242 -2.78 -22.38 -9.56
N LYS A 243 -4.05 -22.66 -9.87
CA LYS A 243 -4.49 -23.13 -11.19
C LYS A 243 -4.90 -22.03 -12.19
N PHE A 244 -5.10 -20.78 -11.75
CA PHE A 244 -5.49 -19.67 -12.63
C PHE A 244 -4.32 -19.07 -13.45
N ASP A 245 -4.65 -18.35 -14.53
CA ASP A 245 -3.71 -17.60 -15.37
C ASP A 245 -3.40 -16.22 -14.77
N GLU A 246 -2.29 -16.13 -14.04
CA GLU A 246 -1.86 -14.89 -13.38
C GLU A 246 -1.57 -13.76 -14.36
N LYS A 247 -0.92 -14.05 -15.49
CA LYS A 247 -0.57 -13.01 -16.47
C LYS A 247 -1.82 -12.35 -17.03
N LEU A 248 -2.86 -13.15 -17.27
CA LEU A 248 -4.14 -12.65 -17.75
C LEU A 248 -4.82 -11.77 -16.70
N LEU A 249 -4.93 -12.23 -15.45
CA LEU A 249 -5.61 -11.49 -14.38
C LEU A 249 -4.90 -10.18 -14.05
N THR A 250 -3.57 -10.21 -14.02
CA THR A 250 -2.72 -9.04 -13.83
C THR A 250 -2.92 -8.04 -14.96
N ALA A 251 -2.80 -8.46 -16.23
CA ALA A 251 -2.99 -7.57 -17.37
C ALA A 251 -4.41 -6.99 -17.45
N LEU A 252 -5.42 -7.75 -17.02
CA LEU A 252 -6.81 -7.29 -16.97
C LEU A 252 -7.00 -6.21 -15.91
N ALA A 253 -6.47 -6.42 -14.70
CA ALA A 253 -6.55 -5.44 -13.62
C ALA A 253 -5.80 -4.14 -13.97
N GLU A 254 -4.58 -4.27 -14.51
CA GLU A 254 -3.76 -3.13 -14.96
C GLU A 254 -4.47 -2.29 -16.02
N ALA A 255 -4.96 -2.91 -17.08
CA ALA A 255 -5.68 -2.19 -18.12
C ALA A 255 -7.01 -1.61 -17.63
N GLY A 256 -7.65 -2.31 -16.69
CA GLY A 256 -8.88 -1.90 -16.03
C GLY A 256 -8.71 -0.83 -14.95
N GLY A 257 -7.49 -0.39 -14.65
CA GLY A 257 -7.24 0.60 -13.60
C GLY A 257 -7.52 0.11 -12.17
N GLY A 258 -7.62 -1.22 -11.97
CA GLY A 258 -7.79 -1.83 -10.66
C GLY A 258 -6.58 -2.64 -10.23
N ARG A 259 -6.78 -3.53 -9.25
CA ARG A 259 -5.70 -4.31 -8.63
C ARG A 259 -5.88 -5.80 -8.85
N TYR A 260 -4.76 -6.48 -9.12
CA TYR A 260 -4.68 -7.92 -9.03
C TYR A 260 -4.33 -8.32 -7.59
N THR A 261 -4.97 -9.36 -7.06
CA THR A 261 -4.70 -9.91 -5.73
C THR A 261 -4.61 -11.43 -5.81
N TYR A 262 -3.48 -11.98 -5.38
CA TYR A 262 -3.32 -13.42 -5.23
C TYR A 262 -3.87 -13.89 -3.87
N VAL A 263 -4.75 -14.88 -3.89
CA VAL A 263 -5.35 -15.50 -2.71
C VAL A 263 -4.84 -16.94 -2.62
N ALA A 264 -3.92 -17.18 -1.68
CA ALA A 264 -3.23 -18.46 -1.58
C ALA A 264 -4.14 -19.59 -1.07
N SER A 265 -5.09 -19.27 -0.18
CA SER A 265 -6.03 -20.26 0.36
C SER A 265 -7.50 -19.78 0.32
N PRO A 266 -8.48 -20.68 0.16
CA PRO A 266 -9.90 -20.30 0.04
C PRO A 266 -10.43 -19.48 1.23
N GLU A 267 -9.92 -19.73 2.43
CA GLU A 267 -10.34 -19.05 3.66
C GLU A 267 -9.98 -17.56 3.66
N GLN A 268 -9.00 -17.16 2.83
CA GLN A 268 -8.56 -15.77 2.68
C GLN A 268 -9.45 -14.97 1.72
N ILE A 269 -10.30 -15.61 0.91
CA ILE A 269 -11.17 -14.93 -0.06
C ILE A 269 -12.01 -13.81 0.58
N PRO A 270 -12.71 -14.03 1.72
CA PRO A 270 -13.51 -12.97 2.35
C PRO A 270 -12.66 -11.77 2.78
N THR A 271 -11.46 -12.02 3.31
CA THR A 271 -10.54 -10.96 3.73
C THR A 271 -10.01 -10.18 2.53
N ALA A 272 -9.68 -10.85 1.42
CA ALA A 272 -9.19 -10.22 0.21
C ALA A 272 -10.25 -9.31 -0.44
N VAL A 273 -11.48 -9.79 -0.58
CA VAL A 273 -12.60 -8.97 -1.11
C VAL A 273 -12.91 -7.80 -0.18
N ALA A 274 -12.91 -8.01 1.14
CA ALA A 274 -13.13 -6.93 2.10
C ALA A 274 -12.00 -5.88 2.08
N ALA A 275 -10.75 -6.30 1.86
CA ALA A 275 -9.61 -5.40 1.69
C ALA A 275 -9.72 -4.58 0.39
N GLU A 276 -10.14 -5.21 -0.70
CA GLU A 276 -10.42 -4.52 -1.96
C GLU A 276 -11.54 -3.50 -1.80
N LEU A 277 -12.66 -3.91 -1.19
CA LEU A 277 -13.80 -3.02 -0.97
C LEU A 277 -13.46 -1.84 -0.06
N ARG A 278 -12.79 -2.07 1.08
CA ARG A 278 -12.30 -0.97 1.93
C ARG A 278 -11.37 -0.04 1.16
N GLY A 279 -10.48 -0.62 0.34
CA GLY A 279 -9.58 0.15 -0.50
C GLY A 279 -10.27 1.12 -1.46
N LEU A 280 -11.51 0.82 -1.87
CA LEU A 280 -12.33 1.71 -2.72
C LEU A 280 -13.10 2.74 -1.89
N LEU A 281 -13.60 2.34 -0.72
CA LEU A 281 -14.42 3.18 0.14
C LEU A 281 -13.61 4.25 0.89
N ASP A 282 -12.30 4.04 1.02
CA ASP A 282 -11.40 4.85 1.83
C ASP A 282 -10.52 5.82 1.02
N VAL A 283 -10.70 6.01 -0.29
CA VAL A 283 -9.83 6.91 -1.08
C VAL A 283 -9.98 8.37 -0.62
N VAL A 284 -8.87 8.99 -0.24
CA VAL A 284 -8.79 10.38 0.26
C VAL A 284 -8.11 11.33 -0.71
N ALA A 285 -7.31 10.81 -1.65
CA ALA A 285 -6.67 11.57 -2.70
C ALA A 285 -6.51 10.68 -3.93
N GLN A 286 -6.94 11.16 -5.10
CA GLN A 286 -6.81 10.46 -6.38
C GLN A 286 -5.65 11.03 -7.19
N ASN A 287 -5.04 10.21 -8.06
CA ASN A 287 -3.99 10.66 -8.99
C ASN A 287 -2.84 11.44 -8.30
N ALA A 288 -2.46 11.01 -7.10
CA ALA A 288 -1.46 11.68 -6.30
C ALA A 288 -0.07 11.57 -6.93
N ARG A 289 0.65 12.70 -6.96
CA ARG A 289 1.99 12.85 -7.50
C ARG A 289 2.86 13.65 -6.54
N LEU A 290 4.02 13.11 -6.20
CA LEU A 290 5.01 13.75 -5.33
C LEU A 290 6.24 14.14 -6.14
N GLU A 291 6.58 15.42 -6.14
CA GLU A 291 7.76 15.98 -6.81
C GLU A 291 8.81 16.36 -5.76
N LEU A 292 10.02 15.86 -5.93
CA LEU A 292 11.18 16.21 -5.12
C LEU A 292 12.17 17.01 -5.97
N ARG A 293 12.74 18.07 -5.40
CA ARG A 293 13.81 18.83 -6.06
C ARG A 293 14.85 19.28 -5.03
N LEU A 294 16.12 19.03 -5.33
CA LEU A 294 17.24 19.43 -4.47
C LEU A 294 17.99 20.62 -5.05
N ASN A 295 18.09 21.71 -4.30
CA ASN A 295 18.64 22.98 -4.74
C ASN A 295 19.65 23.56 -3.71
N PRO A 296 20.96 23.67 -4.02
CA PRO A 296 21.67 23.01 -5.10
C PRO A 296 22.08 21.58 -4.69
N GLY A 297 21.94 20.64 -5.61
CA GLY A 297 22.40 19.26 -5.43
C GLY A 297 21.74 18.29 -6.39
N ARG A 298 21.86 17.00 -6.08
CA ARG A 298 21.17 15.90 -6.77
C ARG A 298 20.58 14.91 -5.76
N ILE A 299 19.45 14.31 -6.09
CA ILE A 299 18.96 13.08 -5.48
C ILE A 299 19.88 11.95 -5.93
N LYS A 300 20.62 11.36 -5.00
CA LYS A 300 21.63 10.35 -5.25
C LYS A 300 21.02 8.96 -5.35
N ARG A 301 20.09 8.63 -4.45
CA ARG A 301 19.44 7.33 -4.39
C ARG A 301 18.05 7.47 -3.78
N ILE A 302 17.13 6.65 -4.25
CA ILE A 302 15.81 6.45 -3.65
C ILE A 302 15.81 4.99 -3.19
N TYR A 303 15.61 4.75 -1.90
CA TYR A 303 15.55 3.38 -1.39
C TYR A 303 14.40 2.64 -2.06
N GLY A 304 14.64 1.40 -2.48
CA GLY A 304 13.66 0.62 -3.25
C GLY A 304 13.51 1.01 -4.72
N ARG A 305 14.26 2.00 -5.22
CA ARG A 305 14.14 2.41 -6.63
C ARG A 305 15.50 2.60 -7.28
N LEU A 306 15.70 1.91 -8.39
CA LEU A 306 16.89 2.09 -9.20
C LEU A 306 16.87 3.45 -9.89
N LEU A 307 17.96 4.20 -9.73
CA LEU A 307 18.29 5.38 -10.51
C LEU A 307 19.52 5.08 -11.35
N ASP A 308 19.48 5.41 -12.64
CA ASP A 308 20.64 5.21 -13.53
C ASP A 308 21.79 6.17 -13.17
N ALA A 309 21.45 7.38 -12.73
CA ALA A 309 22.39 8.39 -12.26
C ALA A 309 21.70 9.37 -11.28
N PRO A 310 22.45 10.11 -10.46
CA PRO A 310 21.87 11.15 -9.61
C PRO A 310 21.16 12.26 -10.41
N VAL A 311 19.95 12.64 -9.99
CA VAL A 311 19.07 13.59 -10.70
C VAL A 311 18.75 14.82 -9.86
N PRO A 312 18.57 16.03 -10.44
CA PRO A 312 18.25 17.24 -9.66
C PRO A 312 16.83 17.23 -9.08
N SER A 313 15.91 16.51 -9.72
CA SER A 313 14.54 16.34 -9.31
C SER A 313 14.03 14.95 -9.65
N TYR A 314 13.03 14.49 -8.91
CA TYR A 314 12.40 13.19 -9.13
C TYR A 314 10.90 13.27 -8.83
N THR A 315 10.08 12.62 -9.67
CA THR A 315 8.63 12.60 -9.51
C THR A 315 8.16 11.17 -9.25
N PHE A 316 7.38 10.99 -8.20
CA PHE A 316 6.67 9.76 -7.88
C PHE A 316 5.22 9.89 -8.30
N ASP A 317 4.73 8.98 -9.13
CA ASP A 317 3.30 8.79 -9.36
C ASP A 317 2.79 7.80 -8.30
N LEU A 318 2.17 8.34 -7.25
CA LEU A 318 1.68 7.58 -6.09
C LEU A 318 0.31 6.93 -6.35
N GLY A 319 -0.44 7.44 -7.33
CA GLY A 319 -1.80 6.96 -7.62
C GLY A 319 -2.78 7.38 -6.52
N ASP A 320 -3.69 6.49 -6.13
CA ASP A 320 -4.70 6.80 -5.12
C ASP A 320 -4.19 6.54 -3.71
N ILE A 321 -4.32 7.53 -2.82
CA ILE A 321 -4.00 7.43 -1.39
C ILE A 321 -5.30 7.21 -0.63
N ARG A 322 -5.29 6.25 0.31
CA ARG A 322 -6.46 5.86 1.11
C ARG A 322 -6.35 6.30 2.56
N ALA A 323 -7.48 6.41 3.23
CA ALA A 323 -7.58 6.66 4.65
C ALA A 323 -6.86 5.55 5.43
N GLY A 324 -6.02 5.95 6.38
CA GLY A 324 -5.17 5.04 7.15
C GLY A 324 -3.95 4.50 6.38
N GLU A 325 -3.87 4.72 5.07
CA GLU A 325 -2.70 4.34 4.28
C GLU A 325 -1.54 5.29 4.62
N ARG A 326 -0.42 4.70 5.03
CA ARG A 326 0.83 5.43 5.27
C ARG A 326 1.87 5.00 4.24
N SER A 327 2.55 5.97 3.66
CA SER A 327 3.62 5.78 2.69
C SER A 327 4.79 6.66 3.10
N ILE A 328 5.89 6.03 3.48
CA ILE A 328 7.12 6.73 3.84
C ILE A 328 8.10 6.58 2.66
N LEU A 329 9.01 7.51 2.41
CA LEU A 329 10.00 7.44 1.34
C LEU A 329 11.34 7.85 1.94
N LEU A 330 12.37 7.06 1.73
CA LEU A 330 13.73 7.41 2.09
C LEU A 330 14.52 7.77 0.84
N VAL A 331 15.16 8.93 0.87
CA VAL A 331 15.89 9.49 -0.27
C VAL A 331 17.24 9.98 0.19
N GLU A 332 18.31 9.47 -0.42
CA GLU A 332 19.66 9.94 -0.21
C GLU A 332 19.97 11.12 -1.13
N LEU A 333 20.50 12.19 -0.56
CA LEU A 333 20.78 13.44 -1.24
C LEU A 333 22.29 13.65 -1.36
N ALA A 334 22.70 14.24 -2.48
CA ALA A 334 24.06 14.69 -2.78
C ALA A 334 24.05 16.22 -2.94
N PRO A 335 24.15 16.97 -1.83
CA PRO A 335 24.26 18.42 -1.88
C PRO A 335 25.60 18.84 -2.50
N THR A 336 25.61 19.97 -3.23
CA THR A 336 26.85 20.51 -3.84
C THR A 336 27.40 21.72 -3.12
N ALA A 337 26.58 22.43 -2.33
CA ALA A 337 27.00 23.60 -1.55
C ALA A 337 27.57 23.20 -0.17
N LEU A 338 28.62 22.38 -0.16
CA LEU A 338 29.21 21.81 1.05
C LEU A 338 30.06 22.79 1.87
N ALA A 339 30.36 23.98 1.35
CA ALA A 339 31.16 24.97 2.07
C ALA A 339 30.46 25.41 3.37
N ALA A 340 31.24 25.81 4.38
CA ALA A 340 30.69 26.36 5.61
C ALA A 340 29.78 27.57 5.32
N GLY A 341 28.60 27.59 5.94
CA GLY A 341 27.54 28.56 5.64
C GLY A 341 26.71 28.24 4.40
N GLY A 342 27.07 27.20 3.65
CA GLY A 342 26.29 26.70 2.53
C GLY A 342 24.91 26.20 2.98
N VAL A 343 23.92 26.32 2.08
CA VAL A 343 22.56 25.83 2.30
C VAL A 343 22.12 25.03 1.09
N THR A 344 21.57 23.85 1.34
CA THR A 344 20.83 23.06 0.35
C THR A 344 19.40 22.90 0.81
N ALA A 345 18.44 23.17 -0.07
CA ALA A 345 17.02 22.99 0.18
C ALA A 345 16.47 21.79 -0.60
N LEU A 346 15.70 20.95 0.08
CA LEU A 346 14.83 19.95 -0.53
C LEU A 346 13.42 20.54 -0.60
N ASP A 347 12.99 20.85 -1.82
CA ASP A 347 11.62 21.27 -2.13
C ASP A 347 10.79 20.02 -2.42
N VAL A 348 9.64 19.86 -1.76
CA VAL A 348 8.74 18.73 -1.87
C VAL A 348 7.34 19.24 -2.19
N ALA A 349 6.75 18.78 -3.30
CA ALA A 349 5.40 19.16 -3.71
C ALA A 349 4.52 17.92 -3.93
N LEU A 350 3.39 17.84 -3.24
CA LEU A 350 2.37 16.82 -3.43
C LEU A 350 1.19 17.43 -4.19
N THR A 351 0.77 16.82 -5.29
CA THR A 351 -0.46 17.18 -6.01
C THR A 351 -1.39 15.98 -6.08
N PHE A 352 -2.70 16.19 -5.98
CA PHE A 352 -3.72 15.13 -6.13
C PHE A 352 -5.09 15.73 -6.41
N ASP A 353 -6.01 14.91 -6.90
CA ASP A 353 -7.42 15.27 -7.07
C ASP A 353 -8.19 14.92 -5.78
N ASP A 354 -8.83 15.93 -5.17
CA ASP A 354 -9.65 15.74 -3.97
C ASP A 354 -11.01 15.14 -4.39
N PRO A 355 -11.32 13.88 -4.01
CA PRO A 355 -12.52 13.19 -4.47
C PRO A 355 -13.83 13.86 -4.00
N ASP A 356 -13.77 14.75 -3.01
CA ASP A 356 -14.95 15.41 -2.45
C ASP A 356 -15.21 16.75 -3.08
N GLN A 357 -14.14 17.51 -3.30
CA GLN A 357 -14.23 18.85 -3.87
C GLN A 357 -14.15 18.82 -5.41
N GLY A 358 -13.75 17.69 -5.98
CA GLY A 358 -13.55 17.52 -7.43
C GLY A 358 -12.46 18.45 -7.97
N ALA A 359 -11.58 18.95 -7.10
CA ALA A 359 -10.57 19.95 -7.41
C ALA A 359 -9.17 19.40 -7.17
N ARG A 360 -8.25 19.75 -8.07
CA ARG A 360 -6.83 19.41 -7.90
C ARG A 360 -6.21 20.27 -6.80
N ARG A 361 -5.62 19.62 -5.81
CA ARG A 361 -4.91 20.24 -4.68
C ARG A 361 -3.41 20.13 -4.89
N ARG A 362 -2.69 21.08 -4.29
CA ARG A 362 -1.22 21.14 -4.28
C ARG A 362 -0.75 21.58 -2.90
N PHE A 363 0.14 20.81 -2.30
CA PHE A 363 0.83 21.12 -1.06
C PHE A 363 2.32 21.16 -1.32
N GLU A 364 3.00 22.15 -0.75
CA GLU A 364 4.43 22.34 -0.90
C GLU A 364 5.08 22.53 0.46
N THR A 365 6.23 21.90 0.66
CA THR A 365 7.06 22.10 1.85
C THR A 365 8.52 22.14 1.45
N ARG A 366 9.31 22.89 2.21
CA ARG A 366 10.74 23.07 2.00
C ARG A 366 11.49 22.69 3.27
N GLN A 367 12.50 21.85 3.12
CA GLN A 367 13.43 21.48 4.20
C GLN A 367 14.84 21.94 3.85
N GLU A 368 15.51 22.62 4.78
CA GLU A 368 16.85 23.17 4.57
C GLU A 368 17.91 22.42 5.39
N ALA A 369 19.03 22.13 4.72
CA ALA A 369 20.24 21.59 5.28
C ALA A 369 21.32 22.68 5.29
N ARG A 370 21.91 22.99 6.45
CA ARG A 370 22.99 23.98 6.59
C ARG A 370 24.35 23.33 6.85
N PHE A 371 25.40 23.77 6.18
CA PHE A 371 26.75 23.23 6.36
C PHE A 371 27.54 24.08 7.36
N ALA A 372 28.09 23.44 8.39
CA ALA A 372 28.85 24.01 9.49
C ALA A 372 30.32 23.59 9.44
N GLU A 373 31.18 24.38 10.10
CA GLU A 373 32.63 24.12 10.18
C GLU A 373 32.98 23.01 11.18
N SER A 374 32.16 22.82 12.22
CA SER A 374 32.45 21.91 13.34
C SER A 374 31.53 20.69 13.36
N ALA A 375 32.13 19.53 13.64
CA ALA A 375 31.42 18.25 13.79
C ALA A 375 30.46 18.19 15.00
N ASP A 376 30.68 19.01 16.03
CA ASP A 376 29.82 19.01 17.23
C ASP A 376 28.43 19.62 16.97
N GLN A 377 28.34 20.55 16.01
CA GLN A 377 27.05 21.09 15.56
C GLN A 377 26.25 20.08 14.74
N ILE A 378 26.89 19.03 14.21
CA ILE A 378 26.25 17.97 13.42
C ILE A 378 25.55 16.98 14.35
N ARG A 379 26.28 16.49 15.36
CA ARG A 379 25.76 15.52 16.33
C ARG A 379 24.54 16.04 17.10
N THR A 380 24.49 17.34 17.34
CA THR A 380 23.36 18.01 18.03
C THR A 380 22.16 18.22 17.12
N GLY A 381 22.33 18.17 15.80
CA GLY A 381 21.27 18.29 14.80
C GLY A 381 20.83 16.97 14.17
N GLU A 382 21.45 15.85 14.55
CA GLU A 382 21.09 14.51 14.09
C GLU A 382 19.65 14.19 14.51
N LYS A 383 18.89 13.60 13.59
CA LYS A 383 17.59 12.98 13.83
C LYS A 383 17.78 11.46 13.86
N PRO A 384 17.99 10.86 15.05
CA PRO A 384 18.37 9.46 15.17
C PRO A 384 17.35 8.52 14.52
N GLU A 385 16.07 8.88 14.53
CA GLU A 385 14.99 8.13 13.91
C GLU A 385 15.19 7.98 12.39
N VAL A 386 15.59 9.05 11.69
CA VAL A 386 15.83 9.02 10.23
C VAL A 386 17.11 8.23 9.91
N VAL A 387 18.16 8.44 10.70
CA VAL A 387 19.46 7.77 10.52
C VAL A 387 19.33 6.26 10.70
N VAL A 388 18.65 5.81 11.76
CA VAL A 388 18.48 4.39 12.04
C VAL A 388 17.58 3.71 11.01
N CYS A 389 16.47 4.35 10.59
CA CYS A 389 15.64 3.84 9.49
C CYS A 389 16.46 3.67 8.19
N ALA A 390 17.29 4.65 7.83
CA ALA A 390 18.15 4.56 6.65
C ALA A 390 19.12 3.37 6.72
N ARG A 391 19.73 3.13 7.89
CA ARG A 391 20.64 1.99 8.12
C ARG A 391 19.93 0.64 8.04
N LEU A 392 18.72 0.54 8.57
CA LEU A 392 17.89 -0.66 8.45
C LEU A 392 17.59 -0.98 6.97
N CYS A 393 17.17 0.02 6.20
CA CYS A 393 16.92 -0.16 4.77
C CYS A 393 18.20 -0.53 4.00
N ASP A 394 19.36 0.04 4.35
CA ASP A 394 20.64 -0.36 3.73
C ASP A 394 21.01 -1.82 4.03
N ALA A 395 20.78 -2.28 5.26
CA ALA A 395 21.06 -3.66 5.65
C ALA A 395 20.12 -4.65 4.92
N MET A 396 18.84 -4.29 4.76
CA MET A 396 17.88 -5.07 3.99
C MET A 396 18.25 -5.14 2.51
N GLU A 397 18.52 -4.00 1.86
CA GLU A 397 18.92 -3.96 0.43
C GLU A 397 20.16 -4.83 0.19
N LYS A 398 21.18 -4.72 1.05
CA LYS A 398 22.38 -5.55 0.93
C LYS A 398 22.10 -7.03 1.16
N ALA A 399 21.22 -7.35 2.12
CA ALA A 399 20.86 -8.74 2.40
C ALA A 399 20.17 -9.34 1.17
N GLU A 400 19.27 -8.59 0.57
CA GLU A 400 18.64 -8.98 -0.68
C GLU A 400 19.66 -9.21 -1.80
N GLU A 401 20.58 -8.26 -2.04
CA GLU A 401 21.65 -8.42 -3.05
C GLU A 401 22.48 -9.68 -2.81
N ALA A 402 22.75 -10.03 -1.54
CA ALA A 402 23.46 -11.25 -1.18
C ALA A 402 22.64 -12.51 -1.48
N LEU A 403 21.33 -12.48 -1.20
CA LEU A 403 20.43 -13.60 -1.50
C LEU A 403 20.30 -13.81 -3.02
N GLU A 404 20.20 -12.73 -3.80
CA GLU A 404 20.21 -12.78 -5.26
C GLU A 404 21.51 -13.34 -5.83
N GLY A 405 22.63 -12.96 -5.22
CA GLY A 405 23.95 -13.51 -5.53
C GLY A 405 24.16 -14.94 -5.05
N LEU A 406 23.16 -15.55 -4.38
CA LEU A 406 23.24 -16.86 -3.71
C LEU A 406 24.38 -16.94 -2.66
N ASP A 407 24.80 -15.79 -2.13
CA ASP A 407 25.81 -15.69 -1.09
C ASP A 407 25.15 -15.81 0.29
N ILE A 408 24.87 -17.06 0.67
CA ILE A 408 24.12 -17.39 1.89
C ILE A 408 24.86 -16.96 3.15
N GLU A 409 26.20 -17.02 3.18
CA GLU A 409 26.96 -16.59 4.36
C GLU A 409 26.87 -15.07 4.53
N ARG A 410 27.02 -14.31 3.45
CA ARG A 410 26.85 -12.86 3.48
C ARG A 410 25.41 -12.46 3.83
N PHE A 411 24.42 -13.19 3.32
CA PHE A 411 23.01 -12.98 3.70
C PHE A 411 22.79 -13.16 5.22
N ARG A 412 23.35 -14.20 5.82
CA ARG A 412 23.28 -14.44 7.27
C ARG A 412 23.98 -13.35 8.08
N GLU A 413 25.14 -12.89 7.62
CA GLU A 413 25.86 -11.77 8.26
C GLU A 413 25.03 -10.48 8.24
N LEU A 414 24.44 -10.16 7.09
CA LEU A 414 23.60 -8.98 6.92
C LEU A 414 22.30 -9.06 7.70
N THR A 415 21.74 -10.26 7.86
CA THR A 415 20.59 -10.52 8.75
C THR A 415 20.92 -10.22 10.21
N ARG A 416 22.09 -10.67 10.70
CA ARG A 416 22.55 -10.33 12.06
C ARG A 416 22.79 -8.84 12.24
N THR A 417 23.33 -8.19 11.22
CA THR A 417 23.54 -6.73 11.21
C THR A 417 22.20 -5.99 11.29
N PHE A 418 21.22 -6.42 10.50
CA PHE A 418 19.86 -5.90 10.54
C PHE A 418 19.24 -6.07 11.93
N ASP A 419 19.36 -7.25 12.55
CA ASP A 419 18.81 -7.54 13.87
C ASP A 419 19.39 -6.65 14.97
N ALA A 420 20.70 -6.37 14.91
CA ALA A 420 21.34 -5.44 15.83
C ALA A 420 20.81 -4.00 15.66
N LEU A 421 20.65 -3.55 14.40
CA LEU A 421 20.06 -2.24 14.09
C LEU A 421 18.60 -2.16 14.52
N TYR A 422 17.84 -3.24 14.37
CA TYR A 422 16.44 -3.32 14.78
C TYR A 422 16.29 -3.15 16.29
N GLU A 423 17.13 -3.82 17.09
CA GLU A 423 17.11 -3.64 18.55
C GLU A 423 17.52 -2.23 18.97
N GLN A 424 18.46 -1.60 18.25
CA GLN A 424 18.81 -0.20 18.47
C GLN A 424 17.61 0.72 18.17
N ALA A 425 16.95 0.54 17.03
CA ALA A 425 15.77 1.29 16.62
C ALA A 425 14.62 1.14 17.62
N ARG A 426 14.36 -0.10 18.06
CA ARG A 426 13.31 -0.42 19.02
C ARG A 426 13.56 0.23 20.37
N ARG A 427 14.80 0.22 20.89
CA ARG A 427 15.15 0.90 22.14
C ARG A 427 14.96 2.40 22.02
N LEU A 428 15.47 3.01 20.95
CA LEU A 428 15.32 4.43 20.69
C LEU A 428 13.84 4.85 20.64
N ALA A 429 13.00 4.06 19.97
CA ALA A 429 11.57 4.33 19.88
C ALA A 429 10.84 4.17 21.23
N LEU A 430 11.25 3.20 22.07
CA LEU A 430 10.72 3.05 23.43
C LEU A 430 11.14 4.19 24.36
N ASP A 431 12.41 4.59 24.31
CA ASP A 431 12.98 5.63 25.16
C ASP A 431 12.38 7.01 24.83
N SER A 432 12.14 7.28 23.54
CA SER A 432 11.47 8.48 23.05
C SER A 432 9.94 8.43 23.14
N ARG A 433 9.36 7.27 23.48
CA ARG A 433 7.90 7.00 23.42
C ARG A 433 7.29 7.28 22.04
N ASP A 434 8.06 7.06 20.99
CA ASP A 434 7.64 7.23 19.61
C ASP A 434 6.96 5.95 19.10
N GLN A 435 5.63 5.94 19.19
CA GLN A 435 4.82 4.83 18.69
C GLN A 435 4.89 4.67 17.16
N GLU A 436 5.09 5.77 16.43
CA GLU A 436 5.19 5.73 14.97
C GLU A 436 6.48 5.01 14.56
N MET A 437 7.60 5.36 15.17
CA MET A 437 8.90 4.70 14.93
C MET A 437 8.88 3.22 15.32
N LEU A 438 8.18 2.85 16.42
CA LEU A 438 8.00 1.44 16.79
C LEU A 438 7.27 0.64 15.70
N ASN A 439 6.21 1.20 15.14
CA ASN A 439 5.44 0.56 14.08
C ASN A 439 6.28 0.41 12.79
N GLU A 440 7.02 1.45 12.41
CA GLU A 440 7.94 1.42 11.26
C GLU A 440 9.02 0.33 11.44
N THR A 441 9.63 0.29 12.61
CA THR A 441 10.71 -0.66 12.94
C THR A 441 10.19 -2.11 12.92
N PHE A 442 8.99 -2.35 13.46
CA PHE A 442 8.34 -3.65 13.45
C PHE A 442 8.01 -4.11 12.02
N LEU A 443 7.54 -3.19 11.17
CA LEU A 443 7.27 -3.48 9.77
C LEU A 443 8.54 -3.92 9.02
N LEU A 444 9.64 -3.19 9.15
CA LEU A 444 10.91 -3.55 8.52
C LEU A 444 11.39 -4.93 8.99
N LYS A 445 11.21 -5.25 10.27
CA LYS A 445 11.53 -6.58 10.82
C LYS A 445 10.70 -7.68 10.20
N HIS A 446 9.39 -7.45 10.01
CA HIS A 446 8.51 -8.41 9.36
C HIS A 446 9.00 -8.73 7.94
N PHE A 447 9.35 -7.72 7.13
CA PHE A 447 9.88 -7.96 5.78
C PHE A 447 11.20 -8.71 5.79
N MET A 448 12.09 -8.42 6.73
CA MET A 448 13.33 -9.17 6.86
C MET A 448 13.08 -10.64 7.24
N THR A 449 12.08 -10.91 8.07
CA THR A 449 11.65 -12.27 8.41
C THR A 449 11.09 -13.00 7.19
N ASP A 450 10.26 -12.34 6.39
CA ASP A 450 9.70 -12.93 5.16
C ASP A 450 10.82 -13.24 4.13
N LEU A 451 11.79 -12.33 3.98
CA LEU A 451 12.97 -12.54 3.14
C LEU A 451 13.78 -13.76 3.61
N ALA A 452 13.97 -13.91 4.92
CA ALA A 452 14.63 -15.07 5.50
C ALA A 452 13.83 -16.38 5.31
N ALA A 453 12.50 -16.34 5.43
CA ALA A 453 11.64 -17.50 5.20
C ALA A 453 11.70 -17.97 3.73
N ALA A 454 11.69 -17.02 2.78
CA ALA A 454 11.84 -17.32 1.35
C ALA A 454 13.18 -18.04 1.04
N SER A 455 14.26 -17.66 1.74
CA SER A 455 15.56 -18.34 1.62
C SER A 455 15.51 -19.81 2.08
N GLN A 456 14.67 -20.13 3.07
CA GLN A 456 14.54 -21.49 3.63
C GLN A 456 13.58 -22.37 2.82
N GLU A 457 12.46 -21.83 2.33
CA GLU A 457 11.53 -22.59 1.48
C GLU A 457 12.18 -23.03 0.16
N SER A 458 13.06 -22.19 -0.41
CA SER A 458 13.88 -22.55 -1.58
C SER A 458 14.77 -23.79 -1.36
N LEU A 459 15.00 -24.20 -0.11
CA LEU A 459 15.84 -25.34 0.24
C LEU A 459 15.04 -26.63 0.53
N LEU A 460 13.71 -26.57 0.73
CA LEU A 460 12.97 -27.63 1.45
C LEU A 460 11.91 -28.43 0.67
N HIS A 461 11.36 -28.01 -0.47
CA HIS A 461 10.15 -28.69 -1.03
C HIS A 461 10.27 -29.25 -2.46
N GLY A 462 9.65 -30.43 -2.64
CA GLY A 462 9.42 -31.11 -3.92
C GLY A 462 8.73 -30.23 -4.97
N HIS A 463 9.10 -30.45 -6.23
CA HIS A 463 9.50 -29.36 -7.12
C HIS A 463 8.39 -28.58 -7.86
N ASP A 464 7.11 -28.97 -7.82
CA ASP A 464 6.13 -28.41 -8.78
C ASP A 464 5.02 -27.54 -8.15
N GLU A 465 4.32 -28.01 -7.11
CA GLU A 465 3.25 -27.20 -6.49
C GLU A 465 3.80 -26.13 -5.55
N ALA A 466 4.78 -26.49 -4.72
CA ALA A 466 5.52 -25.52 -3.91
C ALA A 466 6.22 -24.48 -4.80
N LYS A 467 6.84 -24.91 -5.90
CA LYS A 467 7.46 -23.99 -6.87
C LYS A 467 6.45 -23.10 -7.57
N ARG A 468 5.27 -23.60 -7.94
CA ARG A 468 4.19 -22.77 -8.48
C ARG A 468 3.69 -21.76 -7.46
N ARG A 469 3.51 -22.16 -6.20
CA ARG A 469 3.10 -21.25 -5.11
C ARG A 469 4.14 -20.16 -4.87
N ILE A 470 5.41 -20.52 -4.75
CA ILE A 470 6.53 -19.59 -4.60
C ILE A 470 6.62 -18.66 -5.80
N GLN A 471 6.50 -19.19 -7.03
CA GLN A 471 6.54 -18.38 -8.23
C GLN A 471 5.42 -17.35 -8.27
N LYS A 472 4.18 -17.74 -7.94
CA LYS A 472 3.04 -16.81 -7.84
C LYS A 472 3.23 -15.77 -6.74
N ASP A 473 3.78 -16.16 -5.59
CA ASP A 473 4.07 -15.24 -4.50
C ASP A 473 5.16 -14.22 -4.90
N VAL A 474 6.21 -14.68 -5.58
CA VAL A 474 7.27 -13.82 -6.15
C VAL A 474 6.72 -12.89 -7.23
N ASP A 475 5.88 -13.39 -8.14
CA ASP A 475 5.30 -12.60 -9.22
C ASP A 475 4.26 -11.60 -8.70
N TYR A 476 3.43 -11.98 -7.73
CA TYR A 476 2.53 -11.06 -7.03
C TYR A 476 3.28 -9.98 -6.26
N ARG A 477 4.37 -10.34 -5.56
CA ARG A 477 5.24 -9.34 -4.93
C ARG A 477 5.82 -8.40 -5.96
N ARG A 478 6.41 -8.91 -7.06
CA ARG A 478 6.92 -8.08 -8.16
C ARG A 478 5.85 -7.14 -8.71
N TYR A 479 4.64 -7.64 -8.91
CA TYR A 479 3.49 -6.84 -9.32
C TYR A 479 3.23 -5.68 -8.35
N LEU A 480 3.21 -5.92 -7.02
CA LEU A 480 3.08 -4.86 -6.02
C LEU A 480 4.21 -3.82 -6.11
N LEU A 481 5.46 -4.25 -6.36
CA LEU A 481 6.60 -3.33 -6.57
C LEU A 481 6.42 -2.45 -7.82
N GLU A 482 5.90 -3.04 -8.90
CA GLU A 482 5.74 -2.39 -10.21
C GLU A 482 4.51 -1.48 -10.27
N HIS A 483 3.40 -1.85 -9.60
CA HIS A 483 2.08 -1.21 -9.70
C HIS A 483 1.70 -0.35 -8.50
N HIS A 484 2.56 -0.24 -7.49
CA HIS A 484 2.64 0.99 -6.69
C HIS A 484 3.15 2.20 -7.49
N ARG A 485 3.46 2.04 -8.79
CA ARG A 485 3.60 3.13 -9.75
C ARG A 485 2.21 3.40 -10.35
N GLY A 486 1.65 4.57 -10.06
CA GLY A 486 0.46 5.06 -10.75
C GLY A 486 0.63 4.98 -12.27
N GLY A 487 -0.41 4.54 -12.97
CA GLY A 487 -0.45 4.42 -14.42
C GLY A 487 -0.24 5.76 -15.12
N GLY A 488 1.01 6.04 -15.49
CA GLY A 488 1.38 7.09 -16.42
C GLY A 488 2.00 6.47 -17.66
N GLN A 489 1.25 6.43 -18.77
CA GLN A 489 1.85 6.13 -20.07
C GLN A 489 2.96 7.15 -20.38
N PRO A 490 4.08 6.73 -20.99
CA PRO A 490 5.04 7.67 -21.56
C PRO A 490 4.44 8.28 -22.81
N HIS A 491 4.02 9.54 -22.75
CA HIS A 491 3.79 10.32 -23.97
C HIS A 491 5.14 10.49 -24.68
N ARG A 492 5.23 9.92 -25.88
CA ARG A 492 6.16 10.38 -26.92
C ARG A 492 5.65 11.65 -27.56
#